data_AF-A0A3D0U3A6-F1
#
_entry.id   AF-A0A3D0U3A6-F1
#
_cell.length_a   1.000
_cell.length_b   1.000
_cell.length_c   1.000
_cell.angle_alpha   90.00
_cell.angle_beta   90.00
_cell.angle_gamma   90.00
#
_symmetry.space_group_name_H-M   'P 1'
#
loop_
_entity.id
_entity.type
_entity.pdbx_description
1 polymer ?
#
loop_
_entity_poly.entity_id
_entity_poly.type
_entity_poly.pdbx_seq_one_letter_code
_entity_poly.pdbx_strand_id
1 'polypeptide(L)'
;MAKIDRRAYGEMFGPTVGDRVRLGDTELFIEIEKDYAVYGDEVKFGGGKVIRDGMGQSQRPRSETVDTVITNVVILDYWGIVKADVGLKDGRIVGIGKAGNPDVQQGVTIVIGPGTEVIAGEGQILTAGGIDAHIHFICPQQIEEALMSGITTMIGGGTGPATGTNATTCTPGAWHIAQMLKAAEGLPMNLGFLGKGNGSQPEALQEQIVAGAVGLKLHEDWGTTPAAIDNCLNVSEQYDVQVAIHTDTLNESGFVEDTVAAFKGRTIHTYHTEGAGGGHAPDIIKVCGEDNVLPSSTNPTRPYTVNTIDEHLDMLMVCHHLDSGIPEDVAFADSRIRRETIAAED
;
A
#
# COMPACT_ATOMS: atom_id res chain seq x y z
N MET A 1 -10.63 -4.42 -46.17
CA MET A 1 -10.52 -4.63 -44.71
C MET A 1 -10.98 -6.03 -44.39
N ALA A 2 -10.21 -6.76 -43.59
CA ALA A 2 -10.66 -8.01 -42.97
C ALA A 2 -11.57 -7.69 -41.77
N LYS A 3 -12.39 -8.67 -41.35
CA LYS A 3 -13.21 -8.58 -40.14
C LYS A 3 -12.81 -9.71 -39.21
N ILE A 4 -12.86 -9.44 -37.91
CA ILE A 4 -12.62 -10.41 -36.85
C ILE A 4 -13.80 -10.36 -35.89
N ASP A 5 -14.21 -11.52 -35.39
CA ASP A 5 -15.21 -11.61 -34.34
C ASP A 5 -14.65 -11.11 -33.00
N ARG A 6 -15.47 -10.44 -32.20
CA ARG A 6 -15.02 -9.79 -30.96
C ARG A 6 -14.53 -10.78 -29.92
N ARG A 7 -15.12 -11.98 -29.83
CA ARG A 7 -14.64 -13.04 -28.95
C ARG A 7 -13.27 -13.54 -29.40
N ALA A 8 -13.10 -13.77 -30.71
CA ALA A 8 -11.81 -14.17 -31.25
C ALA A 8 -10.73 -13.11 -31.02
N TYR A 9 -11.08 -11.82 -31.08
CA TYR A 9 -10.17 -10.74 -30.71
C TYR A 9 -9.74 -10.83 -29.24
N GLY A 10 -10.72 -10.97 -28.34
CA GLY A 10 -10.48 -11.14 -26.90
C GLY A 10 -9.58 -12.32 -26.56
N GLU A 11 -9.80 -13.47 -27.22
CA GLU A 11 -8.98 -14.68 -27.06
C GLU A 11 -7.53 -14.50 -27.58
N MET A 12 -7.29 -13.58 -28.52
CA MET A 12 -5.96 -13.33 -29.09
C MET A 12 -5.19 -12.20 -28.41
N PHE A 13 -5.85 -11.11 -28.04
CA PHE A 13 -5.20 -9.86 -27.60
C PHE A 13 -5.71 -9.37 -26.24
N GLY A 14 -6.64 -10.07 -25.60
CA GLY A 14 -7.35 -9.59 -24.43
C GLY A 14 -8.55 -8.69 -24.78
N PRO A 15 -9.40 -8.37 -23.78
CA PRO A 15 -10.61 -7.58 -23.95
C PRO A 15 -10.30 -6.16 -24.44
N THR A 16 -11.21 -5.52 -25.18
CA THR A 16 -11.05 -4.14 -25.67
C THR A 16 -12.23 -3.25 -25.26
N VAL A 17 -12.25 -1.99 -25.69
CA VAL A 17 -13.21 -0.94 -25.23
C VAL A 17 -14.65 -1.45 -25.18
N GLY A 18 -15.27 -1.41 -24.00
CA GLY A 18 -16.65 -1.86 -23.73
C GLY A 18 -16.78 -3.34 -23.35
N ASP A 19 -15.73 -4.14 -23.44
CA ASP A 19 -15.71 -5.48 -22.85
C ASP A 19 -15.62 -5.38 -21.33
N ARG A 20 -16.15 -6.40 -20.65
CA ARG A 20 -16.14 -6.50 -19.18
C ARG A 20 -15.39 -7.74 -18.71
N VAL A 21 -14.67 -7.58 -17.61
CA VAL A 21 -13.93 -8.65 -16.93
C VAL A 21 -14.38 -8.72 -15.48
N ARG A 22 -14.73 -9.92 -15.01
CA ARG A 22 -14.99 -10.17 -13.59
C ARG A 22 -13.65 -10.27 -12.84
N LEU A 23 -13.54 -9.60 -11.69
CA LEU A 23 -12.34 -9.69 -10.85
C LEU A 23 -12.41 -10.93 -9.97
N GLY A 24 -11.58 -11.94 -10.27
CA GLY A 24 -11.57 -13.21 -9.55
C GLY A 24 -12.95 -13.88 -9.56
N ASP A 25 -13.37 -14.38 -8.41
CA ASP A 25 -14.70 -14.94 -8.14
C ASP A 25 -15.67 -13.94 -7.48
N THR A 26 -15.31 -12.65 -7.44
CA THR A 26 -16.16 -11.58 -6.91
C THR A 26 -17.34 -11.26 -7.83
N GLU A 27 -18.24 -10.40 -7.36
CA GLU A 27 -19.30 -9.78 -8.19
C GLU A 27 -18.89 -8.40 -8.75
N LEU A 28 -17.59 -8.06 -8.71
CA LEU A 28 -17.06 -6.84 -9.30
C LEU A 28 -16.69 -7.07 -10.76
N PHE A 29 -17.14 -6.15 -11.62
CA PHE A 29 -16.84 -6.16 -13.05
C PHE A 29 -16.19 -4.84 -13.45
N ILE A 30 -15.03 -4.93 -14.11
CA ILE A 30 -14.37 -3.78 -14.73
C ILE A 30 -14.76 -3.71 -16.21
N GLU A 31 -14.95 -2.51 -16.75
CA GLU A 31 -15.20 -2.26 -18.17
C GLU A 31 -13.99 -1.53 -18.76
N ILE A 32 -13.52 -1.96 -19.94
CA ILE A 32 -12.39 -1.31 -20.60
C ILE A 32 -12.85 0.04 -21.17
N GLU A 33 -12.31 1.14 -20.62
CA GLU A 33 -12.71 2.51 -20.95
C GLU A 33 -12.02 3.03 -22.22
N LYS A 34 -10.78 2.57 -22.45
CA LYS A 34 -9.95 2.98 -23.59
C LYS A 34 -9.01 1.87 -24.00
N ASP A 35 -8.74 1.76 -25.30
CA ASP A 35 -7.68 0.90 -25.87
C ASP A 35 -6.75 1.77 -26.71
N TYR A 36 -5.45 1.66 -26.46
CA TYR A 36 -4.41 2.38 -27.19
C TYR A 36 -3.98 1.67 -28.48
N ALA A 37 -4.44 0.42 -28.70
CA ALA A 37 -4.14 -0.33 -29.89
C ALA A 37 -4.69 0.35 -31.17
N VAL A 38 -3.95 0.18 -32.26
CA VAL A 38 -4.47 0.35 -33.62
C VAL A 38 -4.86 -1.04 -34.11
N TYR A 39 -6.14 -1.30 -34.33
CA TYR A 39 -6.61 -2.67 -34.61
C TYR A 39 -6.00 -3.26 -35.87
N GLY A 40 -5.37 -4.44 -35.73
CA GLY A 40 -4.59 -5.11 -36.75
C GLY A 40 -3.08 -4.89 -36.63
N ASP A 41 -2.65 -3.99 -35.75
CA ASP A 41 -1.27 -3.58 -35.49
C ASP A 41 -0.83 -3.88 -34.03
N GLU A 42 -1.57 -4.76 -33.36
CA GLU A 42 -1.22 -5.28 -32.03
C GLU A 42 0.15 -5.97 -32.06
N VAL A 43 0.95 -5.77 -31.02
CA VAL A 43 2.26 -6.41 -30.90
C VAL A 43 2.13 -7.71 -30.11
N LYS A 44 2.52 -8.83 -30.71
CA LYS A 44 2.62 -10.14 -30.03
C LYS A 44 3.96 -10.79 -30.33
N PHE A 45 4.56 -11.39 -29.30
CA PHE A 45 5.80 -12.14 -29.40
C PHE A 45 5.55 -13.64 -29.65
N GLY A 46 6.45 -14.27 -30.42
CA GLY A 46 6.45 -15.70 -30.71
C GLY A 46 6.75 -16.05 -32.17
N GLY A 47 6.91 -17.35 -32.45
CA GLY A 47 7.20 -17.87 -33.80
C GLY A 47 6.14 -17.43 -34.82
N GLY A 48 6.57 -16.73 -35.87
CA GLY A 48 5.68 -16.23 -36.92
C GLY A 48 4.79 -15.03 -36.54
N LYS A 49 4.97 -14.44 -35.35
CA LYS A 49 4.16 -13.29 -34.89
C LYS A 49 4.77 -11.92 -35.26
N VAL A 50 4.35 -10.86 -34.58
CA VAL A 50 4.59 -9.46 -34.95
C VAL A 50 5.96 -8.98 -34.49
N ILE A 51 6.35 -9.23 -33.23
CA ILE A 51 7.63 -8.76 -32.68
C ILE A 51 8.77 -9.63 -33.22
N ARG A 52 9.27 -9.26 -34.40
CA ARG A 52 10.38 -9.87 -35.11
C ARG A 52 11.14 -8.78 -35.86
N ASP A 53 12.41 -9.08 -36.18
CA ASP A 53 13.32 -8.19 -36.88
C ASP A 53 12.71 -7.57 -38.14
N GLY A 54 12.71 -6.23 -38.22
CA GLY A 54 12.16 -5.45 -39.33
C GLY A 54 10.64 -5.41 -39.41
N MET A 55 9.93 -6.11 -38.50
CA MET A 55 8.46 -6.13 -38.39
C MET A 55 8.05 -5.24 -37.22
N GLY A 56 7.45 -5.79 -36.15
CA GLY A 56 7.14 -5.05 -34.92
C GLY A 56 8.39 -4.68 -34.08
N GLN A 57 9.57 -5.22 -34.41
CA GLN A 57 10.85 -4.80 -33.83
C GLN A 57 11.59 -3.89 -34.82
N SER A 58 11.89 -2.67 -34.39
CA SER A 58 12.67 -1.67 -35.13
C SER A 58 14.17 -1.98 -35.11
N GLN A 59 14.92 -1.32 -36.00
CA GLN A 59 16.40 -1.37 -36.03
C GLN A 59 17.05 -0.37 -35.08
N ARG A 60 16.25 0.44 -34.37
CA ARG A 60 16.74 1.52 -33.53
C ARG A 60 17.58 1.01 -32.34
N PRO A 61 18.61 1.76 -31.94
CA PRO A 61 19.46 1.39 -30.81
C PRO A 61 18.73 1.60 -29.47
N ARG A 62 19.29 1.01 -28.41
CA ARG A 62 18.78 1.12 -27.03
C ARG A 62 18.50 2.57 -26.59
N SER A 63 19.26 3.56 -27.06
CA SER A 63 19.01 4.98 -26.71
C SER A 63 17.60 5.45 -27.09
N GLU A 64 16.99 4.82 -28.10
CA GLU A 64 15.67 5.18 -28.63
C GLU A 64 14.58 4.13 -28.35
N THR A 65 14.93 3.01 -27.73
CA THR A 65 13.98 1.92 -27.42
C THR A 65 13.84 1.69 -25.93
N VAL A 66 12.81 0.95 -25.54
CA VAL A 66 12.61 0.51 -24.14
C VAL A 66 13.45 -0.73 -23.84
N ASP A 67 13.78 -0.95 -22.57
CA ASP A 67 14.50 -2.15 -22.11
C ASP A 67 13.55 -3.35 -21.98
N THR A 68 12.29 -3.10 -21.62
CA THR A 68 11.23 -4.13 -21.56
C THR A 68 9.89 -3.54 -22.01
N VAL A 69 9.05 -4.35 -22.66
CA VAL A 69 7.67 -3.99 -22.98
C VAL A 69 6.70 -5.05 -22.45
N ILE A 70 5.64 -4.61 -21.77
CA ILE A 70 4.49 -5.45 -21.42
C ILE A 70 3.42 -5.23 -22.48
N THR A 71 3.03 -6.27 -23.20
CA THR A 71 2.15 -6.15 -24.38
C THR A 71 0.69 -6.42 -24.07
N ASN A 72 -0.23 -5.65 -24.67
CA ASN A 72 -1.68 -5.88 -24.67
C ASN A 72 -2.33 -6.08 -23.29
N VAL A 73 -1.87 -5.37 -22.27
CA VAL A 73 -2.33 -5.58 -20.89
C VAL A 73 -3.51 -4.68 -20.56
N VAL A 74 -4.44 -5.19 -19.75
CA VAL A 74 -5.47 -4.36 -19.12
C VAL A 74 -4.87 -3.73 -17.87
N ILE A 75 -4.74 -2.41 -17.86
CA ILE A 75 -4.30 -1.63 -16.71
C ILE A 75 -5.53 -1.29 -15.87
N LEU A 76 -5.47 -1.62 -14.58
CA LEU A 76 -6.43 -1.20 -13.57
C LEU A 76 -5.70 -0.31 -12.57
N ASP A 77 -6.03 0.99 -12.57
CA ASP A 77 -5.42 1.97 -11.67
C ASP A 77 -6.43 3.07 -11.30
N TYR A 78 -6.11 3.91 -10.32
CA TYR A 78 -7.03 4.93 -9.79
C TYR A 78 -7.47 5.96 -10.84
N TRP A 79 -6.68 6.16 -11.90
CA TRP A 79 -6.97 7.12 -12.97
C TRP A 79 -7.79 6.52 -14.12
N GLY A 80 -8.00 5.20 -14.16
CA GLY A 80 -8.84 4.55 -15.17
C GLY A 80 -8.54 3.07 -15.43
N ILE A 81 -9.39 2.47 -16.27
CA ILE A 81 -9.31 1.07 -16.69
C ILE A 81 -9.07 1.02 -18.20
N VAL A 82 -7.83 0.81 -18.63
CA VAL A 82 -7.44 0.94 -20.05
C VAL A 82 -6.63 -0.24 -20.55
N LYS A 83 -6.69 -0.53 -21.84
CA LYS A 83 -5.81 -1.49 -22.51
C LYS A 83 -4.69 -0.78 -23.24
N ALA A 84 -3.45 -1.17 -22.97
CA ALA A 84 -2.26 -0.56 -23.55
C ALA A 84 -1.06 -1.50 -23.54
N ASP A 85 0.01 -1.09 -24.24
CA ASP A 85 1.35 -1.59 -23.99
C ASP A 85 2.06 -0.67 -22.99
N VAL A 86 2.92 -1.25 -22.14
CA VAL A 86 3.70 -0.50 -21.14
C VAL A 86 5.19 -0.67 -21.40
N GLY A 87 5.90 0.44 -21.54
CA GLY A 87 7.33 0.48 -21.78
C GLY A 87 8.12 0.78 -20.51
N LEU A 88 9.15 -0.03 -20.24
CA LEU A 88 10.07 0.11 -19.12
C LEU A 88 11.48 0.44 -19.60
N LYS A 89 12.14 1.40 -18.97
CA LYS A 89 13.54 1.75 -19.25
C LYS A 89 14.23 2.23 -17.99
N ASP A 90 15.45 1.75 -17.75
CA ASP A 90 16.25 2.09 -16.56
C ASP A 90 15.47 1.91 -15.24
N GLY A 91 14.68 0.82 -15.16
CA GLY A 91 13.86 0.49 -13.99
C GLY A 91 12.62 1.37 -13.77
N ARG A 92 12.22 2.19 -14.75
CA ARG A 92 11.07 3.10 -14.65
C ARG A 92 10.07 2.88 -15.78
N ILE A 93 8.80 3.20 -15.50
CA ILE A 93 7.77 3.30 -16.54
C ILE A 93 8.06 4.56 -17.36
N VAL A 94 8.26 4.40 -18.67
CA VAL A 94 8.55 5.51 -19.60
C VAL A 94 7.46 5.76 -20.63
N GLY A 95 6.48 4.86 -20.72
CA GLY A 95 5.33 5.06 -21.59
C GLY A 95 4.21 4.07 -21.34
N ILE A 96 2.98 4.55 -21.49
CA ILE A 96 1.75 3.76 -21.58
C ILE A 96 1.10 4.17 -22.91
N GLY A 97 0.95 3.24 -23.84
CA GLY A 97 0.46 3.57 -25.17
C GLY A 97 0.53 2.41 -26.16
N LYS A 98 0.93 2.71 -27.40
CA LYS A 98 1.06 1.71 -28.47
C LYS A 98 2.52 1.42 -28.74
N ALA A 99 2.94 0.19 -28.50
CA ALA A 99 4.28 -0.27 -28.80
C ALA A 99 4.43 -0.78 -30.24
N GLY A 100 5.67 -0.88 -30.70
CA GLY A 100 6.00 -1.52 -31.97
C GLY A 100 7.15 -0.86 -32.71
N ASN A 101 7.10 -0.96 -34.03
CA ASN A 101 8.09 -0.39 -34.92
C ASN A 101 7.50 0.79 -35.72
N PRO A 102 7.97 2.03 -35.50
CA PRO A 102 7.45 3.20 -36.20
C PRO A 102 7.74 3.19 -37.72
N ASP A 103 8.66 2.34 -38.19
CA ASP A 103 9.02 2.26 -39.61
C ASP A 103 7.93 1.55 -40.44
N VAL A 104 7.10 0.72 -39.80
CA VAL A 104 6.09 -0.10 -40.49
C VAL A 104 4.69 -0.07 -39.84
N GLN A 105 4.55 0.50 -38.64
CA GLN A 105 3.28 0.56 -37.91
C GLN A 105 2.89 2.00 -37.57
N GLN A 106 1.59 2.29 -37.54
CA GLN A 106 1.09 3.63 -37.23
C GLN A 106 0.95 3.86 -35.73
N GLY A 107 1.10 5.12 -35.29
CA GLY A 107 0.79 5.54 -33.92
C GLY A 107 1.73 4.99 -32.84
N VAL A 108 2.91 4.48 -33.20
CA VAL A 108 3.89 3.95 -32.22
C VAL A 108 4.41 5.06 -31.32
N THR A 109 4.17 4.93 -30.02
CA THR A 109 4.69 5.81 -28.96
C THR A 109 5.78 5.13 -28.13
N ILE A 110 5.88 3.80 -28.20
CA ILE A 110 6.86 2.99 -27.45
C ILE A 110 7.63 2.12 -28.45
N VAL A 111 8.90 2.45 -28.72
CA VAL A 111 9.67 1.73 -29.73
C VAL A 111 10.27 0.44 -29.15
N ILE A 112 10.03 -0.68 -29.84
CA ILE A 112 10.65 -1.98 -29.57
C ILE A 112 11.89 -2.12 -30.46
N GLY A 113 13.05 -2.41 -29.88
CA GLY A 113 14.31 -2.62 -30.61
C GLY A 113 14.99 -3.94 -30.25
N PRO A 114 16.21 -4.18 -30.78
CA PRO A 114 16.94 -5.43 -30.54
C PRO A 114 17.31 -5.69 -29.08
N GLY A 115 17.36 -4.64 -28.25
CA GLY A 115 17.65 -4.73 -26.81
C GLY A 115 16.41 -4.76 -25.90
N THR A 116 15.21 -4.87 -26.48
CA THR A 116 13.95 -4.86 -25.72
C THR A 116 13.50 -6.28 -25.38
N GLU A 117 13.31 -6.57 -24.10
CA GLU A 117 12.64 -7.79 -23.64
C GLU A 117 11.10 -7.65 -23.69
N VAL A 118 10.38 -8.77 -23.77
CA VAL A 118 8.92 -8.80 -23.87
C VAL A 118 8.29 -9.61 -22.74
N ILE A 119 7.30 -9.02 -22.07
CA ILE A 119 6.37 -9.69 -21.16
C ILE A 119 4.99 -9.71 -21.83
N ALA A 120 4.41 -10.89 -22.02
CA ALA A 120 3.09 -11.03 -22.65
C ALA A 120 1.97 -10.74 -21.63
N GLY A 121 1.29 -9.60 -21.77
CA GLY A 121 0.19 -9.16 -20.91
C GLY A 121 -1.20 -9.43 -21.48
N GLU A 122 -1.32 -9.96 -22.70
CA GLU A 122 -2.62 -10.34 -23.28
C GLU A 122 -3.41 -11.28 -22.37
N GLY A 123 -4.62 -10.86 -21.99
CA GLY A 123 -5.49 -11.61 -21.07
C GLY A 123 -5.11 -11.49 -19.59
N GLN A 124 -4.13 -10.65 -19.25
CA GLN A 124 -3.73 -10.34 -17.87
C GLN A 124 -4.22 -8.95 -17.46
N ILE A 125 -4.28 -8.72 -16.16
CA ILE A 125 -4.50 -7.40 -15.54
C ILE A 125 -3.18 -6.95 -14.91
N LEU A 126 -2.81 -5.68 -15.13
CA LEU A 126 -1.67 -5.02 -14.51
C LEU A 126 -2.17 -3.94 -13.57
N THR A 127 -1.68 -3.98 -12.32
CA THR A 127 -1.86 -2.93 -11.32
C THR A 127 -0.50 -2.39 -10.90
N ALA A 128 -0.47 -1.27 -10.18
CA ALA A 128 0.69 -0.94 -9.36
C ALA A 128 0.87 -2.02 -8.27
N GLY A 129 2.11 -2.15 -7.76
CA GLY A 129 2.36 -2.96 -6.59
C GLY A 129 1.77 -2.30 -5.34
N GLY A 130 1.26 -3.10 -4.41
CA GLY A 130 0.66 -2.59 -3.19
C GLY A 130 1.68 -1.90 -2.27
N ILE A 131 1.18 -0.99 -1.43
CA ILE A 131 1.93 -0.27 -0.40
C ILE A 131 1.26 -0.56 0.94
N ASP A 132 1.94 -1.31 1.81
CA ASP A 132 1.48 -1.53 3.18
C ASP A 132 2.23 -0.55 4.10
N ALA A 133 1.46 0.30 4.80
CA ALA A 133 2.00 1.35 5.64
C ALA A 133 1.77 1.14 7.14
N HIS A 134 1.45 -0.09 7.57
CA HIS A 134 1.31 -0.45 8.99
C HIS A 134 2.09 -1.73 9.33
N ILE A 135 3.37 -1.78 8.96
CA ILE A 135 4.20 -2.97 9.19
C ILE A 135 4.85 -2.95 10.57
N HIS A 136 4.62 -4.02 11.34
CA HIS A 136 5.45 -4.37 12.48
C HIS A 136 6.58 -5.27 11.99
N PHE A 137 7.83 -4.78 11.94
CA PHE A 137 8.99 -5.56 11.50
C PHE A 137 9.44 -6.57 12.58
N ILE A 138 8.57 -7.54 12.85
CA ILE A 138 8.75 -8.61 13.85
C ILE A 138 9.73 -9.67 13.33
N CYS A 139 9.62 -10.04 12.06
CA CYS A 139 10.49 -11.04 11.45
C CYS A 139 10.66 -10.79 9.93
N PRO A 140 11.82 -11.17 9.34
CA PRO A 140 12.10 -10.92 7.92
C PRO A 140 11.23 -11.74 6.95
N GLN A 141 10.65 -12.85 7.42
CA GLN A 141 9.78 -13.72 6.59
C GLN A 141 8.55 -12.97 6.05
N GLN A 142 8.07 -11.95 6.77
CA GLN A 142 6.95 -11.11 6.32
C GLN A 142 7.20 -10.46 4.96
N ILE A 143 8.46 -10.19 4.61
CA ILE A 143 8.82 -9.49 3.38
C ILE A 143 8.54 -10.38 2.16
N GLU A 144 8.84 -11.67 2.26
CA GLU A 144 8.52 -12.63 1.20
C GLU A 144 7.01 -12.82 1.08
N GLU A 145 6.29 -12.98 2.19
CA GLU A 145 4.84 -13.12 2.18
C GLU A 145 4.14 -11.89 1.58
N ALA A 146 4.56 -10.68 1.98
CA ALA A 146 4.06 -9.44 1.43
C ALA A 146 4.31 -9.37 -0.10
N LEU A 147 5.53 -9.69 -0.55
CA LEU A 147 5.87 -9.68 -1.96
C LEU A 147 5.05 -10.66 -2.78
N MET A 148 4.84 -11.88 -2.27
CA MET A 148 4.05 -12.91 -2.96
C MET A 148 2.55 -12.57 -3.04
N SER A 149 2.07 -11.71 -2.14
CA SER A 149 0.71 -11.15 -2.21
C SER A 149 0.57 -9.94 -3.15
N GLY A 150 1.68 -9.43 -3.70
CA GLY A 150 1.70 -8.28 -4.61
C GLY A 150 2.04 -6.93 -3.94
N ILE A 151 2.47 -6.92 -2.68
CA ILE A 151 3.01 -5.72 -2.02
C ILE A 151 4.46 -5.50 -2.51
N THR A 152 4.81 -4.26 -2.83
CA THR A 152 6.17 -3.89 -3.27
C THR A 152 6.80 -2.78 -2.44
N THR A 153 6.05 -2.25 -1.48
CA THR A 153 6.53 -1.26 -0.51
C THR A 153 5.95 -1.57 0.87
N MET A 154 6.82 -1.59 1.88
CA MET A 154 6.46 -1.81 3.28
C MET A 154 6.99 -0.66 4.13
N ILE A 155 6.09 0.04 4.82
CA ILE A 155 6.39 1.15 5.73
C ILE A 155 5.89 0.80 7.12
N GLY A 156 6.73 0.99 8.13
CA GLY A 156 6.39 0.60 9.49
C GLY A 156 7.60 0.70 10.41
N GLY A 157 7.64 -0.06 11.51
CA GLY A 157 8.77 0.00 12.44
C GLY A 157 8.97 -1.28 13.23
N GLY A 158 10.18 -1.48 13.74
CA GLY A 158 10.51 -2.66 14.53
C GLY A 158 12.00 -2.98 14.56
N THR A 159 12.36 -3.91 15.44
CA THR A 159 13.74 -4.37 15.68
C THR A 159 13.85 -5.88 15.76
N GLY A 160 12.89 -6.61 15.17
CA GLY A 160 12.72 -8.05 15.36
C GLY A 160 11.69 -8.36 16.47
N PRO A 161 11.66 -9.59 17.02
CA PRO A 161 10.58 -10.08 17.89
C PRO A 161 10.71 -9.60 19.34
N ALA A 162 11.08 -8.33 19.53
CA ALA A 162 11.11 -7.69 20.84
C ALA A 162 9.70 -7.24 21.25
N THR A 163 9.41 -7.22 22.55
CA THR A 163 8.10 -6.83 23.10
C THR A 163 7.58 -5.51 22.53
N GLY A 164 8.45 -4.49 22.43
CA GLY A 164 8.07 -3.20 21.86
C GLY A 164 7.70 -3.25 20.38
N THR A 165 8.31 -4.12 19.58
CA THR A 165 7.98 -4.30 18.15
C THR A 165 6.71 -5.12 17.96
N ASN A 166 6.51 -6.14 18.81
CA ASN A 166 5.28 -6.93 18.80
C ASN A 166 4.05 -6.06 19.10
N ALA A 167 4.22 -4.98 19.88
CA ALA A 167 3.16 -4.03 20.20
C ALA A 167 3.11 -2.80 19.28
N THR A 168 4.26 -2.29 18.80
CA THR A 168 4.33 -0.98 18.16
C THR A 168 5.19 -0.97 16.89
N THR A 169 4.75 -0.25 15.87
CA THR A 169 5.53 0.04 14.65
C THR A 169 6.63 1.08 14.87
N CYS A 170 7.54 0.81 15.80
CA CYS A 170 8.61 1.73 16.20
C CYS A 170 9.99 1.08 16.03
N THR A 171 10.90 1.76 15.34
CA THR A 171 12.34 1.47 15.32
C THR A 171 13.05 2.51 16.20
N PRO A 172 13.20 2.28 17.51
CA PRO A 172 13.56 3.33 18.45
C PRO A 172 15.05 3.70 18.40
N GLY A 173 15.36 4.98 18.16
CA GLY A 173 16.71 5.54 18.28
C GLY A 173 17.62 5.29 17.07
N ALA A 174 18.66 6.13 16.96
CA ALA A 174 19.54 6.16 15.78
C ALA A 174 20.26 4.83 15.49
N TRP A 175 20.66 4.10 16.53
CA TRP A 175 21.37 2.83 16.35
C TRP A 175 20.50 1.78 15.68
N HIS A 176 19.26 1.61 16.13
CA HIS A 176 18.34 0.61 15.59
C HIS A 176 17.91 0.95 14.17
N ILE A 177 17.66 2.24 13.87
CA ILE A 177 17.36 2.71 12.51
C ILE A 177 18.52 2.35 11.57
N ALA A 178 19.77 2.64 11.97
CA ALA A 178 20.94 2.30 11.18
C ALA A 178 21.12 0.78 10.97
N GLN A 179 20.75 -0.06 11.95
CA GLN A 179 20.80 -1.52 11.75
C GLN A 179 19.70 -2.02 10.82
N MET A 180 18.48 -1.51 10.92
CA MET A 180 17.37 -1.90 10.05
C MET A 180 17.64 -1.51 8.60
N LEU A 181 18.22 -0.32 8.36
CA LEU A 181 18.66 0.10 7.02
C LEU A 181 19.73 -0.85 6.44
N LYS A 182 20.70 -1.30 7.25
CA LYS A 182 21.69 -2.29 6.81
C LYS A 182 21.08 -3.66 6.55
N ALA A 183 20.11 -4.07 7.37
CA ALA A 183 19.43 -5.35 7.21
C ALA A 183 18.50 -5.38 5.98
N ALA A 184 18.06 -4.20 5.51
CA ALA A 184 17.26 -4.04 4.30
C ALA A 184 18.06 -4.25 3.01
N GLU A 185 19.38 -4.13 3.03
CA GLU A 185 20.23 -4.26 1.85
C GLU A 185 20.08 -5.62 1.18
N GLY A 186 19.77 -5.60 -0.13
CA GLY A 186 19.59 -6.80 -0.94
C GLY A 186 18.18 -7.38 -0.96
N LEU A 187 17.22 -6.79 -0.23
CA LEU A 187 15.83 -7.22 -0.28
C LEU A 187 15.10 -6.58 -1.48
N PRO A 188 14.31 -7.34 -2.26
CA PRO A 188 13.55 -6.83 -3.40
C PRO A 188 12.25 -6.14 -2.95
N MET A 189 12.34 -5.20 -2.02
CA MET A 189 11.22 -4.49 -1.39
C MET A 189 11.62 -3.05 -1.10
N ASN A 190 10.74 -2.08 -1.39
CA ASN A 190 10.96 -0.72 -0.91
C ASN A 190 10.60 -0.67 0.59
N LEU A 191 11.52 -0.17 1.42
CA LEU A 191 11.36 -0.18 2.88
C LEU A 191 11.46 1.22 3.48
N GLY A 192 10.51 1.57 4.36
CA GLY A 192 10.52 2.79 5.15
C GLY A 192 10.36 2.48 6.64
N PHE A 193 11.22 3.06 7.48
CA PHE A 193 11.21 2.81 8.93
C PHE A 193 10.71 4.02 9.72
N LEU A 194 9.78 3.80 10.64
CA LEU A 194 9.22 4.79 11.56
C LEU A 194 10.02 4.78 12.87
N GLY A 195 10.39 5.97 13.34
CA GLY A 195 10.93 6.16 14.70
C GLY A 195 9.81 6.18 15.74
N LYS A 196 10.19 6.25 17.03
CA LYS A 196 9.25 6.43 18.13
C LYS A 196 8.95 7.92 18.33
N GLY A 197 7.68 8.30 18.23
CA GLY A 197 7.18 9.67 18.42
C GLY A 197 6.81 10.02 19.86
N ASN A 198 6.67 9.03 20.75
CA ASN A 198 6.33 9.26 22.16
C ASN A 198 7.52 9.86 22.93
N GLY A 199 7.60 11.19 22.96
CA GLY A 199 8.53 11.98 23.77
C GLY A 199 8.05 13.43 23.84
N SER A 200 8.28 14.10 24.97
CA SER A 200 7.82 15.49 25.19
C SER A 200 8.92 16.54 25.05
N GLN A 201 10.08 16.13 24.54
CA GLN A 201 11.20 17.00 24.16
C GLN A 201 11.60 16.67 22.72
N PRO A 202 11.94 17.67 21.90
CA PRO A 202 12.12 17.47 20.46
C PRO A 202 13.40 16.72 20.09
N GLU A 203 14.48 16.86 20.86
CA GLU A 203 15.83 16.45 20.46
C GLU A 203 15.94 14.95 20.17
N ALA A 204 15.28 14.12 20.99
CA ALA A 204 15.28 12.67 20.83
C ALA A 204 14.46 12.20 19.60
N LEU A 205 13.45 12.95 19.18
CA LEU A 205 12.67 12.65 17.97
C LEU A 205 13.47 13.09 16.72
N GLN A 206 14.10 14.26 16.79
CA GLN A 206 14.95 14.80 15.74
C GLN A 206 16.12 13.86 15.42
N GLU A 207 16.77 13.30 16.44
CA GLU A 207 17.87 12.35 16.26
C GLU A 207 17.45 11.12 15.44
N GLN A 208 16.23 10.61 15.65
CA GLN A 208 15.71 9.46 14.92
C GLN A 208 15.46 9.77 13.44
N ILE A 209 14.90 10.94 13.14
CA ILE A 209 14.68 11.37 11.75
C ILE A 209 16.02 11.56 11.04
N VAL A 210 16.98 12.25 11.69
CA VAL A 210 18.34 12.44 11.15
C VAL A 210 19.05 11.10 10.90
N ALA A 211 18.77 10.07 11.70
CA ALA A 211 19.32 8.73 11.49
C ALA A 211 18.70 7.97 10.31
N GLY A 212 17.59 8.46 9.74
CA GLY A 212 16.95 7.90 8.55
C GLY A 212 15.51 7.41 8.73
N ALA A 213 14.83 7.74 9.85
CA ALA A 213 13.39 7.47 9.96
C ALA A 213 12.60 8.33 8.97
N VAL A 214 11.65 7.73 8.25
CA VAL A 214 10.79 8.42 7.26
C VAL A 214 9.52 9.02 7.88
N GLY A 215 9.32 8.79 9.17
CA GLY A 215 8.17 9.23 9.95
C GLY A 215 8.29 8.77 11.40
N LEU A 216 7.30 9.13 12.22
CA LEU A 216 7.25 8.77 13.63
C LEU A 216 5.93 8.10 13.98
N LYS A 217 5.96 7.12 14.88
CA LYS A 217 4.76 6.47 15.45
C LYS A 217 4.53 6.94 16.88
N LEU A 218 3.34 7.46 17.15
CA LEU A 218 2.77 7.62 18.49
C LEU A 218 1.96 6.37 18.83
N HIS A 219 2.25 5.75 19.98
CA HIS A 219 1.52 4.56 20.44
C HIS A 219 1.17 4.62 21.93
N GLU A 220 -0.02 4.14 22.30
CA GLU A 220 -0.54 4.25 23.68
C GLU A 220 0.35 3.54 24.71
N ASP A 221 0.91 2.38 24.35
CA ASP A 221 1.89 1.62 25.14
C ASP A 221 3.15 2.41 25.51
N TRP A 222 3.47 3.47 24.76
CA TRP A 222 4.56 4.40 25.07
C TRP A 222 4.07 5.75 25.62
N GLY A 223 2.76 5.91 25.81
CA GLY A 223 2.07 7.11 26.28
C GLY A 223 1.70 8.09 25.16
N THR A 224 0.51 7.94 24.57
CA THR A 224 -0.02 8.88 23.55
C THR A 224 -0.75 10.04 24.21
N THR A 225 -0.01 10.86 24.94
CA THR A 225 -0.56 12.04 25.64
C THR A 225 -0.60 13.28 24.74
N PRO A 226 -1.45 14.29 25.02
CA PRO A 226 -1.46 15.56 24.30
C PRO A 226 -0.08 16.24 24.18
N ALA A 227 0.77 16.12 25.21
CA ALA A 227 2.12 16.68 25.20
C ALA A 227 3.06 15.95 24.21
N ALA A 228 2.97 14.61 24.15
CA ALA A 228 3.73 13.82 23.17
C ALA A 228 3.23 14.07 21.75
N ILE A 229 1.91 14.13 21.54
CA ILE A 229 1.28 14.46 20.26
C ILE A 229 1.77 15.82 19.75
N ASP A 230 1.68 16.86 20.58
CA ASP A 230 2.06 18.22 20.17
C ASP A 230 3.53 18.32 19.83
N ASN A 231 4.41 17.74 20.65
CA ASN A 231 5.85 17.72 20.40
C ASN A 231 6.19 16.96 19.11
N CYS A 232 5.60 15.78 18.91
CA CYS A 232 5.85 14.96 17.73
C CYS A 232 5.45 15.68 16.44
N LEU A 233 4.27 16.31 16.43
CA LEU A 233 3.82 17.10 15.28
C LEU A 233 4.64 18.38 15.06
N ASN A 234 5.14 19.02 16.13
CA ASN A 234 6.07 20.15 15.99
C ASN A 234 7.41 19.75 15.35
N VAL A 235 7.91 18.55 15.67
CA VAL A 235 9.13 18.00 15.06
C VAL A 235 8.86 17.58 13.61
N SER A 236 7.72 16.95 13.33
CA SER A 236 7.41 16.45 11.99
C SER A 236 7.30 17.58 10.96
N GLU A 237 6.69 18.71 11.32
CA GLU A 237 6.61 19.91 10.46
C GLU A 237 7.99 20.51 10.15
N GLN A 238 8.96 20.40 11.06
CA GLN A 238 10.32 20.92 10.83
C GLN A 238 11.12 20.06 9.84
N TYR A 239 10.80 18.77 9.75
CA TYR A 239 11.56 17.78 8.97
C TYR A 239 10.80 17.25 7.75
N ASP A 240 9.55 17.67 7.55
CA ASP A 240 8.67 17.21 6.46
C ASP A 240 8.52 15.69 6.44
N VAL A 241 8.15 15.11 7.60
CA VAL A 241 7.89 13.68 7.76
C VAL A 241 6.47 13.42 8.28
N GLN A 242 5.92 12.24 8.02
CA GLN A 242 4.58 11.86 8.48
C GLN A 242 4.59 11.42 9.96
N VAL A 243 3.48 11.63 10.66
CA VAL A 243 3.20 11.06 11.98
C VAL A 243 2.04 10.07 11.88
N ALA A 244 2.29 8.83 12.28
CA ALA A 244 1.27 7.82 12.48
C ALA A 244 0.88 7.75 13.97
N ILE A 245 -0.40 7.52 14.27
CA ILE A 245 -0.89 7.49 15.65
C ILE A 245 -1.80 6.29 15.95
N HIS A 246 -1.55 5.69 17.10
CA HIS A 246 -2.46 4.85 17.86
C HIS A 246 -2.79 5.63 19.15
N THR A 247 -4.06 6.03 19.30
CA THR A 247 -4.52 6.96 20.34
C THR A 247 -4.76 6.27 21.68
N ASP A 248 -5.03 7.06 22.72
CA ASP A 248 -5.20 6.60 24.11
C ASP A 248 -6.53 5.86 24.28
N THR A 249 -6.51 4.52 24.21
CA THR A 249 -7.73 3.70 24.32
C THR A 249 -8.43 3.90 25.66
N LEU A 250 -7.63 4.11 26.71
CA LEU A 250 -8.09 4.21 28.09
C LEU A 250 -8.74 5.56 28.40
N ASN A 251 -8.61 6.55 27.51
CA ASN A 251 -8.96 7.94 27.76
C ASN A 251 -8.27 8.47 29.03
N GLU A 252 -7.04 8.01 29.32
CA GLU A 252 -6.31 8.36 30.54
C GLU A 252 -5.99 9.86 30.58
N SER A 253 -5.57 10.39 29.43
CA SER A 253 -5.09 11.78 29.28
C SER A 253 -6.13 12.74 28.70
N GLY A 254 -7.33 12.23 28.38
CA GLY A 254 -8.43 12.95 27.75
C GLY A 254 -9.27 12.04 26.84
N PHE A 255 -10.39 12.54 26.34
CA PHE A 255 -11.20 11.85 25.34
C PHE A 255 -10.72 12.18 23.91
N VAL A 256 -11.36 11.61 22.89
CA VAL A 256 -10.97 11.82 21.49
C VAL A 256 -10.91 13.30 21.10
N GLU A 257 -11.79 14.13 21.65
CA GLU A 257 -11.83 15.58 21.40
C GLU A 257 -10.57 16.29 21.92
N ASP A 258 -9.99 15.82 23.03
CA ASP A 258 -8.75 16.38 23.60
C ASP A 258 -7.55 16.01 22.73
N THR A 259 -7.52 14.78 22.20
CA THR A 259 -6.51 14.33 21.23
C THR A 259 -6.62 15.11 19.91
N VAL A 260 -7.82 15.31 19.38
CA VAL A 260 -8.06 16.15 18.19
C VAL A 260 -7.60 17.58 18.44
N ALA A 261 -7.89 18.16 19.61
CA ALA A 261 -7.40 19.48 19.99
C ALA A 261 -5.86 19.53 20.04
N ALA A 262 -5.19 18.44 20.46
CA ALA A 262 -3.74 18.34 20.46
C ALA A 262 -3.13 18.27 19.05
N PHE A 263 -3.87 17.79 18.04
CA PHE A 263 -3.43 17.84 16.65
C PHE A 263 -3.24 19.28 16.14
N LYS A 264 -4.06 20.22 16.63
CA LYS A 264 -4.05 21.65 16.23
C LYS A 264 -4.17 21.84 14.71
N GLY A 265 -4.96 20.98 14.05
CA GLY A 265 -5.18 21.02 12.60
C GLY A 265 -3.97 20.61 11.74
N ARG A 266 -2.91 20.04 12.32
CA ARG A 266 -1.74 19.53 11.58
C ARG A 266 -2.02 18.14 11.01
N THR A 267 -1.41 17.83 9.87
CA THR A 267 -1.56 16.53 9.20
C THR A 267 -1.16 15.38 10.11
N ILE A 268 -2.00 14.35 10.21
CA ILE A 268 -1.70 13.14 10.97
C ILE A 268 -2.37 11.90 10.34
N HIS A 269 -1.67 10.78 10.36
CA HIS A 269 -2.19 9.49 9.89
C HIS A 269 -2.69 8.66 11.07
N THR A 270 -4.00 8.49 11.18
CA THR A 270 -4.59 7.62 12.22
C THR A 270 -4.59 6.17 11.73
N TYR A 271 -3.95 5.28 12.47
CA TYR A 271 -4.02 3.85 12.24
C TYR A 271 -5.31 3.25 12.79
N HIS A 272 -5.75 2.14 12.19
CA HIS A 272 -6.92 1.32 12.59
C HIS A 272 -8.05 2.18 13.15
N THR A 273 -8.50 3.16 12.36
CA THR A 273 -9.32 4.29 12.79
C THR A 273 -10.68 3.86 13.35
N GLU A 274 -11.18 2.68 12.96
CA GLU A 274 -12.38 2.07 13.54
C GLU A 274 -12.24 1.79 15.05
N GLY A 275 -11.03 1.43 15.49
CA GLY A 275 -10.64 1.36 16.90
C GLY A 275 -10.56 -0.02 17.54
N ALA A 276 -10.90 -1.12 16.87
CA ALA A 276 -10.66 -2.48 17.39
C ALA A 276 -9.14 -2.73 17.59
N GLY A 277 -8.33 -2.31 16.61
CA GLY A 277 -6.87 -2.31 16.69
C GLY A 277 -6.31 -1.38 17.77
N GLY A 278 -7.11 -0.43 18.25
CA GLY A 278 -6.82 0.47 19.37
C GLY A 278 -7.07 1.94 19.08
N GLY A 279 -7.31 2.69 20.15
CA GLY A 279 -7.68 4.10 20.12
C GLY A 279 -8.88 4.39 21.03
N HIS A 280 -9.11 5.68 21.31
CA HIS A 280 -10.17 6.17 22.21
C HIS A 280 -11.46 5.35 22.14
N ALA A 281 -11.79 4.67 23.23
CA ALA A 281 -13.01 3.89 23.32
C ALA A 281 -14.20 4.78 23.75
N PRO A 282 -15.35 4.75 23.07
CA PRO A 282 -15.68 3.91 21.90
C PRO A 282 -15.58 4.63 20.54
N ASP A 283 -15.11 5.88 20.49
CA ASP A 283 -15.47 6.84 19.46
C ASP A 283 -14.30 7.43 18.66
N ILE A 284 -13.13 6.78 18.66
CA ILE A 284 -11.99 7.14 17.80
C ILE A 284 -12.38 7.26 16.32
N ILE A 285 -13.35 6.48 15.84
CA ILE A 285 -13.82 6.53 14.44
C ILE A 285 -14.32 7.92 14.00
N LYS A 286 -14.68 8.80 14.95
CA LYS A 286 -15.05 10.19 14.65
C LYS A 286 -13.97 10.96 13.88
N VAL A 287 -12.68 10.62 14.08
CA VAL A 287 -11.57 11.33 13.43
C VAL A 287 -11.55 11.16 11.90
N CYS A 288 -12.31 10.22 11.34
CA CYS A 288 -12.56 10.14 9.89
C CYS A 288 -13.23 11.41 9.32
N GLY A 289 -13.90 12.21 10.17
CA GLY A 289 -14.54 13.46 9.78
C GLY A 289 -13.64 14.70 9.86
N GLU A 290 -12.38 14.57 10.29
CA GLU A 290 -11.45 15.69 10.46
C GLU A 290 -10.62 15.92 9.18
N ASP A 291 -10.61 17.15 8.66
CA ASP A 291 -9.96 17.49 7.38
C ASP A 291 -8.44 17.24 7.35
N ASN A 292 -7.76 17.34 8.52
CA ASN A 292 -6.32 17.16 8.65
C ASN A 292 -5.91 15.70 8.95
N VAL A 293 -6.88 14.78 9.03
CA VAL A 293 -6.63 13.37 9.35
C VAL A 293 -6.62 12.55 8.07
N LEU A 294 -5.62 11.68 7.94
CA LEU A 294 -5.54 10.64 6.91
C LEU A 294 -5.90 9.31 7.56
N PRO A 295 -7.16 8.83 7.48
CA PRO A 295 -7.59 7.63 8.17
C PRO A 295 -7.16 6.35 7.44
N SER A 296 -6.90 5.29 8.19
CA SER A 296 -6.63 3.97 7.65
C SER A 296 -7.25 2.88 8.50
N SER A 297 -7.66 1.81 7.84
CA SER A 297 -8.10 0.56 8.47
C SER A 297 -6.97 -0.46 8.50
N THR A 298 -7.06 -1.43 9.40
CA THR A 298 -6.24 -2.65 9.36
C THR A 298 -7.09 -3.81 8.87
N ASN A 299 -6.47 -4.81 8.24
CA ASN A 299 -7.21 -5.88 7.56
C ASN A 299 -8.05 -6.85 8.44
N PRO A 300 -7.82 -7.07 9.76
CA PRO A 300 -8.55 -8.14 10.45
C PRO A 300 -10.07 -7.88 10.58
N THR A 301 -10.48 -6.62 10.59
CA THR A 301 -11.89 -6.21 10.65
C THR A 301 -12.56 -6.15 9.29
N ARG A 302 -11.86 -6.49 8.20
CA ARG A 302 -12.26 -6.23 6.80
C ARG A 302 -12.49 -7.55 6.02
N PRO A 303 -13.70 -7.82 5.51
CA PRO A 303 -14.96 -7.13 5.82
C PRO A 303 -15.53 -7.61 7.17
N TYR A 304 -16.65 -7.02 7.60
CA TYR A 304 -17.41 -7.57 8.73
C TYR A 304 -18.02 -8.94 8.38
N THR A 305 -17.72 -9.96 9.18
CA THR A 305 -18.24 -11.33 9.02
C THR A 305 -18.83 -11.89 10.31
N VAL A 306 -19.47 -13.06 10.20
CA VAL A 306 -20.09 -13.75 11.34
C VAL A 306 -19.11 -14.16 12.44
N ASN A 307 -17.81 -14.33 12.11
CA ASN A 307 -16.79 -14.75 13.07
C ASN A 307 -15.96 -13.57 13.62
N THR A 308 -16.09 -12.36 13.02
CA THR A 308 -15.19 -11.24 13.31
C THR A 308 -15.19 -10.86 14.79
N ILE A 309 -16.35 -10.82 15.45
CA ILE A 309 -16.44 -10.42 16.86
C ILE A 309 -15.81 -11.45 17.78
N ASP A 310 -16.16 -12.73 17.62
CA ASP A 310 -15.68 -13.79 18.49
C ASP A 310 -14.16 -13.96 18.35
N GLU A 311 -13.62 -13.87 17.12
CA GLU A 311 -12.18 -13.90 16.86
C GLU A 311 -11.46 -12.73 17.53
N HIS A 312 -11.95 -11.50 17.35
CA HIS A 312 -11.26 -10.31 17.85
C HIS A 312 -11.31 -10.18 19.36
N LEU A 313 -12.41 -10.62 19.99
CA LEU A 313 -12.53 -10.59 21.45
C LEU A 313 -11.51 -11.54 22.09
N ASP A 314 -11.40 -12.78 21.60
CA ASP A 314 -10.40 -13.73 22.12
C ASP A 314 -8.97 -13.27 21.83
N MET A 315 -8.71 -12.77 20.61
CA MET A 315 -7.40 -12.21 20.24
C MET A 315 -6.98 -11.07 21.17
N LEU A 316 -7.87 -10.13 21.46
CA LEU A 316 -7.59 -9.02 22.37
C LEU A 316 -7.27 -9.52 23.78
N MET A 317 -8.06 -10.46 24.29
CA MET A 317 -7.86 -11.05 25.62
C MET A 317 -6.48 -11.73 25.73
N VAL A 318 -6.08 -12.48 24.71
CA VAL A 318 -4.76 -13.14 24.66
C VAL A 318 -3.64 -12.11 24.57
N CYS A 319 -3.73 -11.13 23.67
CA CYS A 319 -2.67 -10.14 23.46
C CYS A 319 -2.42 -9.26 24.70
N HIS A 320 -3.48 -8.91 25.43
CA HIS A 320 -3.40 -8.07 26.63
C HIS A 320 -3.28 -8.86 27.95
N HIS A 321 -3.20 -10.20 27.89
CA HIS A 321 -3.13 -11.08 29.06
C HIS A 321 -4.30 -10.85 30.04
N LEU A 322 -5.49 -10.64 29.50
CA LEU A 322 -6.72 -10.38 30.25
C LEU A 322 -7.33 -11.69 30.76
N ASP A 323 -8.04 -11.62 31.88
CA ASP A 323 -8.72 -12.77 32.50
C ASP A 323 -10.24 -12.61 32.40
N SER A 324 -10.91 -13.57 31.75
CA SER A 324 -12.38 -13.65 31.66
C SER A 324 -13.09 -13.74 33.03
N GLY A 325 -12.36 -14.11 34.10
CA GLY A 325 -12.84 -14.11 35.47
C GLY A 325 -12.82 -12.73 36.15
N ILE A 326 -12.18 -11.72 35.54
CA ILE A 326 -12.07 -10.35 36.06
C ILE A 326 -13.07 -9.44 35.31
N PRO A 327 -14.08 -8.87 35.99
CA PRO A 327 -15.09 -8.03 35.34
C PRO A 327 -14.53 -6.79 34.64
N GLU A 328 -13.47 -6.19 35.19
CA GLU A 328 -12.82 -5.01 34.62
C GLU A 328 -12.13 -5.32 33.28
N ASP A 329 -11.52 -6.49 33.17
CA ASP A 329 -10.86 -6.97 31.94
C ASP A 329 -11.89 -7.23 30.83
N VAL A 330 -13.02 -7.85 31.18
CA VAL A 330 -14.14 -8.06 30.25
C VAL A 330 -14.73 -6.72 29.82
N ALA A 331 -14.92 -5.78 30.74
CA ALA A 331 -15.43 -4.45 30.40
C ALA A 331 -14.49 -3.67 29.47
N PHE A 332 -13.17 -3.79 29.65
CA PHE A 332 -12.20 -3.23 28.72
C PHE A 332 -12.32 -3.87 27.33
N ALA A 333 -12.39 -5.20 27.26
CA ALA A 333 -12.52 -5.92 25.99
C ALA A 333 -13.81 -5.54 25.23
N ASP A 334 -14.95 -5.53 25.92
CA ASP A 334 -16.25 -5.14 25.37
C ASP A 334 -16.27 -3.67 24.92
N SER A 335 -15.52 -2.79 25.59
CA SER A 335 -15.42 -1.39 25.19
C SER A 335 -14.61 -1.19 23.90
N ARG A 336 -13.70 -2.10 23.58
CA ARG A 336 -12.77 -2.02 22.44
C ARG A 336 -13.26 -2.77 21.21
N ILE A 337 -13.76 -4.00 21.37
CA ILE A 337 -14.28 -4.83 20.27
C ILE A 337 -15.77 -4.57 20.11
N ARG A 338 -16.12 -3.70 19.16
CA ARG A 338 -17.49 -3.19 19.00
C ARG A 338 -18.03 -3.57 17.64
N ARG A 339 -19.18 -4.28 17.64
CA ARG A 339 -19.86 -4.68 16.40
C ARG A 339 -20.27 -3.46 15.57
N GLU A 340 -20.73 -2.42 16.26
CA GLU A 340 -21.30 -1.22 15.67
C GLU A 340 -20.27 -0.46 14.84
N THR A 341 -19.04 -0.29 15.35
CA THR A 341 -17.99 0.43 14.64
C THR A 341 -17.33 -0.44 13.56
N ILE A 342 -17.12 -1.74 13.80
CA ILE A 342 -16.63 -2.68 12.77
C ILE A 342 -17.58 -2.74 11.58
N ALA A 343 -18.89 -2.77 11.82
CA ALA A 343 -19.88 -2.76 10.75
C ALA A 343 -19.98 -1.40 10.03
N ALA A 344 -19.65 -0.28 10.70
CA ALA A 344 -19.64 1.05 10.10
C ALA A 344 -18.36 1.36 9.30
N GLU A 345 -17.32 0.55 9.47
CA GLU A 345 -16.07 0.64 8.71
C GLU A 345 -16.18 0.07 7.27
N ASP A 346 -17.17 -0.80 7.01
CA ASP A 346 -17.54 -1.28 5.66
C ASP A 346 -18.25 -0.20 4.84
#